data_AF-A0A293LU51-F1
#
_entry.id   AF-A0A293LU51-F1
#
_cell.length_a   1.000
_cell.length_b   1.000
_cell.length_c   1.000
_cell.angle_alpha   90.00
_cell.angle_beta   90.00
_cell.angle_gamma   90.00
#
_symmetry.space_group_name_H-M   'P 1'
#
loop_
_entity.id
_entity.type
_entity.pdbx_description
1 polymer ?
#
loop_
_entity_poly.entity_id
_entity_poly.type
_entity_poly.pdbx_seq_one_letter_code
_entity_poly.pdbx_strand_id
1 'polypeptide(L)'
;MASRANCNMEEETSPQWEGFRTEMHNAIDNRYHDIVKLCCQALPQLIYWLHPSTKQSAVHRAIQKNAFDIYGLLLSYKCDFKDEEEKEECFYDLSPLHRAELKRQRFFVTTYKDCYLNFLKSRTETQAESEDFVPLVDRSFQELDSNEFIRPILQAAARSPHLRIRFDFEREDVQCMIGCYSRNYQGITDHETEGIFIGAKAAKSATGASDVVGTLAHELCHRSLYLVYMNSGRPYRSDDDE
;
A
#
# COMPACT_ATOMS: atom_id res chain seq x y z
N MET A 1 5.91 14.61 -37.85
CA MET A 1 5.55 14.77 -36.42
C MET A 1 6.33 13.71 -35.66
N ALA A 2 7.36 14.09 -34.91
CA ALA A 2 8.07 13.14 -34.05
C ALA A 2 7.11 12.65 -32.96
N SER A 3 7.09 11.34 -32.68
CA SER A 3 6.30 10.79 -31.59
C SER A 3 6.79 11.38 -30.26
N ARG A 4 5.89 11.51 -29.30
CA ARG A 4 6.19 12.03 -27.94
C ARG A 4 7.27 11.20 -27.21
N ALA A 5 7.52 9.97 -27.66
CA ALA A 5 8.58 9.10 -27.18
C ALA A 5 9.97 9.51 -27.73
N ASN A 6 10.05 9.92 -29.01
CA ASN A 6 11.32 10.31 -29.62
C ASN A 6 11.88 11.63 -29.07
N CYS A 7 11.02 12.59 -28.69
CA CYS A 7 11.51 13.86 -28.14
C CYS A 7 12.06 13.73 -26.71
N ASN A 8 11.63 12.73 -25.93
CA ASN A 8 12.12 12.56 -24.57
C ASN A 8 13.52 11.91 -24.54
N MET A 9 13.80 10.98 -25.46
CA MET A 9 15.08 10.26 -25.48
C MET A 9 16.30 11.15 -25.75
N GLU A 10 16.13 12.22 -26.53
CA GLU A 10 17.19 13.21 -26.76
C GLU A 10 17.56 13.95 -25.47
N GLU A 11 16.56 14.33 -24.66
CA GLU A 11 16.80 14.97 -23.36
C GLU A 11 17.43 13.98 -22.36
N GLU A 12 16.93 12.75 -22.31
CA GLU A 12 17.37 11.68 -21.40
C GLU A 12 18.82 11.24 -21.62
N THR A 13 19.36 11.45 -22.82
CA THR A 13 20.75 11.12 -23.17
C THR A 13 21.65 12.35 -23.24
N SER A 14 21.11 13.55 -23.04
CA SER A 14 21.86 14.79 -23.13
C SER A 14 23.00 14.86 -22.10
N PRO A 15 24.22 15.29 -22.50
CA PRO A 15 25.32 15.54 -21.56
C PRO A 15 24.99 16.62 -20.52
N GLN A 16 24.11 17.56 -20.86
CA GLN A 16 23.77 18.68 -19.97
C GLN A 16 23.11 18.21 -18.65
N TRP A 17 22.45 17.05 -18.67
CA TRP A 17 21.77 16.47 -17.50
C TRP A 17 22.54 15.31 -16.88
N GLU A 18 23.74 14.99 -17.37
CA GLU A 18 24.50 13.83 -16.91
C GLU A 18 24.81 13.90 -15.40
N GLY A 19 25.16 15.08 -14.88
CA GLY A 19 25.38 15.29 -13.45
C GLY A 19 24.14 14.98 -12.61
N PHE A 20 22.98 15.53 -13.01
CA PHE A 20 21.70 15.29 -12.32
C PHE A 20 21.26 13.82 -12.39
N ARG A 21 21.44 13.17 -13.55
CA ARG A 21 21.15 11.73 -13.70
C ARG A 21 22.09 10.90 -12.82
N THR A 22 23.37 11.28 -12.72
CA THR A 22 24.32 10.61 -11.81
C THR A 22 23.89 10.76 -10.35
N GLU A 23 23.51 11.97 -9.93
CA GLU A 23 23.01 12.24 -8.58
C GLU A 23 21.73 11.46 -8.26
N MET A 24 20.77 11.42 -9.18
CA MET A 24 19.54 10.63 -9.05
C MET A 24 19.84 9.15 -8.77
N HIS A 25 20.70 8.52 -9.59
CA HIS A 25 21.03 7.09 -9.43
C HIS A 25 21.86 6.82 -8.17
N ASN A 26 22.76 7.73 -7.79
CA ASN A 26 23.46 7.65 -6.51
C ASN A 26 22.50 7.78 -5.32
N ALA A 27 21.51 8.67 -5.41
CA ALA A 27 20.50 8.84 -4.37
C ALA A 27 19.61 7.59 -4.24
N ILE A 28 19.24 6.95 -5.35
CA ILE A 28 18.53 5.66 -5.34
C ILE A 28 19.37 4.58 -4.66
N ASP A 29 20.65 4.45 -5.04
CA ASP A 29 21.56 3.45 -4.47
C ASP A 29 21.75 3.61 -2.96
N ASN A 30 21.79 4.87 -2.48
CA ASN A 30 21.95 5.20 -1.07
C ASN A 30 20.63 5.43 -0.31
N ARG A 31 19.48 5.24 -0.97
CA ARG A 31 18.13 5.43 -0.40
C ARG A 31 17.85 6.85 0.12
N TYR A 32 18.40 7.86 -0.54
CA TYR A 32 18.18 9.27 -0.20
C TYR A 32 16.93 9.82 -0.85
N HIS A 33 15.79 9.58 -0.20
CA HIS A 33 14.46 9.97 -0.67
C HIS A 33 14.34 11.47 -0.99
N ASP A 34 14.89 12.34 -0.15
CA ASP A 34 14.79 13.79 -0.34
C ASP A 34 15.57 14.28 -1.57
N ILE A 35 16.72 13.68 -1.86
CA ILE A 35 17.52 14.03 -3.04
C ILE A 35 16.79 13.59 -4.31
N VAL A 36 16.23 12.36 -4.33
CA VAL A 36 15.42 11.90 -5.47
C VAL A 36 14.26 12.86 -5.74
N LYS A 37 13.58 13.31 -4.69
CA LYS A 37 12.48 14.28 -4.80
C LYS A 37 12.95 15.60 -5.39
N LEU A 38 14.09 16.13 -4.95
CA LEU A 38 14.67 17.37 -5.49
C LEU A 38 15.04 17.21 -6.97
N CYS A 39 15.63 16.07 -7.37
CA CYS A 39 15.91 15.79 -8.77
C CYS A 39 14.63 15.80 -9.63
N CYS A 40 13.59 15.07 -9.22
CA CYS A 40 12.31 15.04 -9.92
C CYS A 40 11.63 16.42 -10.03
N GLN A 41 11.80 17.28 -9.02
CA GLN A 41 11.29 18.65 -9.05
C GLN A 41 12.10 19.57 -9.96
N ALA A 42 13.43 19.37 -10.02
CA ALA A 42 14.33 20.20 -10.81
C ALA A 42 14.19 19.96 -12.31
N LEU A 43 14.01 18.70 -12.74
CA LEU A 43 13.94 18.31 -14.15
C LEU A 43 12.70 17.44 -14.42
N PRO A 44 11.48 18.00 -14.31
CA PRO A 44 10.23 17.25 -14.49
C PRO A 44 10.01 16.73 -15.92
N GLN A 45 10.79 17.21 -16.89
CA GLN A 45 10.77 16.73 -18.26
C GLN A 45 11.46 15.38 -18.43
N LEU A 46 12.39 15.00 -17.54
CA LEU A 46 13.00 13.68 -17.55
C LEU A 46 12.04 12.66 -16.93
N ILE A 47 11.61 11.68 -17.73
CA ILE A 47 10.64 10.65 -17.37
C ILE A 47 11.36 9.37 -16.95
N TYR A 48 12.37 8.95 -17.71
CA TYR A 48 13.08 7.70 -17.51
C TYR A 48 14.27 7.87 -16.56
N TRP A 49 14.88 9.07 -16.54
CA TRP A 49 16.10 9.35 -15.80
C TRP A 49 17.19 8.32 -16.11
N LEU A 50 17.59 8.22 -17.37
CA LEU A 50 18.50 7.15 -17.79
C LEU A 50 19.85 7.22 -17.08
N HIS A 51 20.32 6.10 -16.53
CA HIS A 51 21.64 6.03 -15.93
C HIS A 51 22.72 6.37 -16.99
N PRO A 52 23.69 7.26 -16.72
CA PRO A 52 24.69 7.69 -17.70
C PRO A 52 25.45 6.52 -18.36
N SER A 53 25.88 5.54 -17.56
CA SER A 53 26.59 4.36 -18.04
C SER A 53 25.69 3.22 -18.53
N THR A 54 24.76 2.72 -17.70
CA THR A 54 23.99 1.50 -18.03
C THR A 54 22.77 1.75 -18.90
N LYS A 55 22.34 3.02 -19.05
CA LYS A 55 21.12 3.42 -19.76
C LYS A 55 19.84 2.78 -19.20
N GLN A 56 19.86 2.28 -17.97
CA GLN A 56 18.67 1.80 -17.29
C GLN A 56 17.87 2.97 -16.71
N SER A 57 16.55 2.85 -16.67
CA SER A 57 15.71 3.86 -16.03
C SER A 57 15.93 3.91 -14.51
N ALA A 58 15.59 5.06 -13.90
CA ALA A 58 15.59 5.21 -12.45
C ALA A 58 14.61 4.25 -11.77
N VAL A 59 13.44 4.00 -12.37
CA VAL A 59 12.44 3.06 -11.81
C VAL A 59 12.99 1.63 -11.78
N HIS A 60 13.70 1.22 -12.84
CA HIS A 60 14.38 -0.07 -12.90
C HIS A 60 15.45 -0.18 -11.80
N ARG A 61 16.28 0.85 -11.65
CA ARG A 61 17.33 0.88 -10.62
C ARG A 61 16.74 0.79 -9.21
N ALA A 62 15.66 1.51 -8.93
CA ALA A 62 14.99 1.48 -7.63
C ALA A 62 14.50 0.07 -7.27
N ILE A 63 13.94 -0.66 -8.24
CA ILE A 63 13.51 -2.05 -8.04
C ILE A 63 14.72 -2.97 -7.78
N GLN A 64 15.77 -2.89 -8.61
CA GLN A 64 16.98 -3.70 -8.43
C GLN A 64 17.65 -3.51 -7.06
N LYS A 65 17.56 -2.30 -6.51
CA LYS A 65 18.11 -1.95 -5.19
C LYS A 65 17.14 -2.21 -4.04
N ASN A 66 15.95 -2.75 -4.29
CA ASN A 66 14.86 -2.91 -3.32
C ASN A 66 14.50 -1.59 -2.62
N ALA A 67 14.60 -0.45 -3.32
CA ALA A 67 14.24 0.88 -2.86
C ALA A 67 12.79 1.18 -3.23
N PHE A 68 11.86 0.42 -2.63
CA PHE A 68 10.46 0.40 -3.06
C PHE A 68 9.69 1.70 -2.75
N ASP A 69 10.04 2.37 -1.66
CA ASP A 69 9.56 3.70 -1.31
C ASP A 69 9.98 4.74 -2.36
N ILE A 70 11.23 4.68 -2.81
CA ILE A 70 11.75 5.53 -3.90
C ILE A 70 11.11 5.16 -5.25
N TYR A 71 10.87 3.88 -5.52
CA TYR A 71 10.07 3.46 -6.67
C TYR A 71 8.68 4.11 -6.63
N GLY A 72 8.04 4.09 -5.47
CA GLY A 72 6.80 4.82 -5.22
C GLY A 72 6.97 6.31 -5.55
N LEU A 73 7.94 7.00 -4.95
CA LEU A 73 8.21 8.41 -5.22
C LEU A 73 8.35 8.71 -6.72
N LEU A 74 9.14 7.92 -7.46
CA LEU A 74 9.35 8.09 -8.89
C LEU A 74 8.04 7.99 -9.69
N LEU A 75 7.17 7.02 -9.36
CA LEU A 75 5.85 6.93 -9.98
C LEU A 75 4.99 8.18 -9.72
N SER A 76 5.16 8.86 -8.58
CA SER A 76 4.37 10.05 -8.21
C SER A 76 4.71 11.25 -9.11
N TYR A 77 5.94 11.27 -9.60
CA TYR A 77 6.45 12.23 -10.57
C TYR A 77 6.30 11.75 -12.01
N LYS A 78 5.51 10.69 -12.24
CA LYS A 78 5.24 10.10 -13.56
C LYS A 78 6.49 9.56 -14.25
N CYS A 79 7.51 9.18 -13.49
CA CYS A 79 8.67 8.48 -14.05
C CYS A 79 8.27 7.06 -14.47
N ASP A 80 8.93 6.53 -15.50
CA ASP A 80 8.58 5.23 -16.09
C ASP A 80 9.81 4.46 -16.58
N PHE A 81 9.60 3.21 -16.97
CA PHE A 81 10.61 2.39 -17.64
C PHE A 81 10.91 2.96 -19.03
N LYS A 82 12.12 2.74 -19.52
CA LYS A 82 12.52 3.26 -20.84
C LYS A 82 11.79 2.54 -22.00
N ASP A 83 11.46 1.26 -21.80
CA ASP A 83 10.76 0.39 -22.75
C ASP A 83 10.07 -0.78 -22.01
N GLU A 84 9.21 -1.53 -22.71
CA GLU A 84 8.51 -2.69 -22.13
C GLU A 84 9.44 -3.88 -21.90
N GLU A 85 10.55 -3.98 -22.63
CA GLU A 85 11.55 -5.05 -22.44
C GLU A 85 12.21 -4.94 -21.06
N GLU A 86 12.70 -3.75 -20.70
CA GLU A 86 13.27 -3.47 -19.38
C GLU A 86 12.25 -3.71 -18.27
N LYS A 87 10.99 -3.38 -18.52
CA LYS A 87 9.90 -3.58 -17.56
C LYS A 87 9.61 -5.06 -17.32
N GLU A 88 9.49 -5.86 -18.38
CA GLU A 88 9.31 -7.31 -18.29
C GLU A 88 10.48 -7.99 -17.58
N GLU A 89 11.72 -7.62 -17.93
CA GLU A 89 12.95 -8.09 -17.27
C GLU A 89 12.91 -7.78 -15.76
N CYS A 90 12.61 -6.54 -15.40
CA CYS A 90 12.57 -6.10 -14.01
C CYS A 90 11.56 -6.88 -13.16
N PHE A 91 10.41 -7.22 -13.76
CA PHE A 91 9.37 -7.96 -13.08
C PHE A 91 9.59 -9.47 -13.11
N TYR A 92 10.47 -10.05 -13.93
CA TYR A 92 10.58 -11.50 -14.07
C TYR A 92 11.07 -12.17 -12.77
N ASP A 93 12.16 -11.67 -12.18
CA ASP A 93 12.85 -12.32 -11.04
C ASP A 93 12.37 -11.89 -9.64
N LEU A 94 11.29 -11.10 -9.56
CA LEU A 94 10.82 -10.62 -8.27
C LEU A 94 10.13 -11.71 -7.45
N SER A 95 10.57 -11.83 -6.20
CA SER A 95 9.90 -12.64 -5.18
C SER A 95 8.44 -12.20 -5.00
N PRO A 96 7.54 -13.10 -4.57
CA PRO A 96 6.15 -12.73 -4.26
C PRO A 96 6.05 -11.55 -3.27
N LEU A 97 6.97 -11.50 -2.30
CA LEU A 97 7.07 -10.42 -1.31
C LEU A 97 7.38 -9.07 -1.99
N HIS A 98 8.39 -9.02 -2.85
CA HIS A 98 8.76 -7.78 -3.54
C HIS A 98 7.66 -7.33 -4.52
N ARG A 99 6.99 -8.27 -5.22
CA ARG A 99 5.84 -7.94 -6.08
C ARG A 99 4.70 -7.33 -5.27
N ALA A 100 4.41 -7.86 -4.09
CA ALA A 100 3.38 -7.32 -3.22
C ALA A 100 3.72 -5.89 -2.76
N GLU A 101 4.98 -5.64 -2.43
CA GLU A 101 5.44 -4.30 -2.03
C GLU A 101 5.40 -3.29 -3.19
N LEU A 102 5.83 -3.67 -4.41
CA LEU A 102 5.70 -2.79 -5.57
C LEU A 102 4.24 -2.45 -5.89
N LYS A 103 3.34 -3.43 -5.80
CA LYS A 103 1.90 -3.19 -5.92
C LYS A 103 1.42 -2.20 -4.86
N ARG A 104 1.86 -2.36 -3.60
CA ARG A 104 1.53 -1.44 -2.51
C ARG A 104 1.99 -0.01 -2.80
N GLN A 105 3.23 0.17 -3.26
CA GLN A 105 3.81 1.49 -3.52
C GLN A 105 3.11 2.21 -4.68
N ARG A 106 2.94 1.51 -5.80
CA ARG A 106 2.20 2.03 -6.97
C ARG A 106 0.82 2.53 -6.55
N PHE A 107 0.16 1.74 -5.73
CA PHE A 107 -1.18 2.01 -5.27
C PHE A 107 -1.30 3.27 -4.41
N PHE A 108 -0.35 3.51 -3.50
CA PHE A 108 -0.33 4.72 -2.69
C PHE A 108 -0.01 5.99 -3.47
N VAL A 109 0.64 5.84 -4.62
CA VAL A 109 1.24 6.94 -5.35
C VAL A 109 0.39 7.41 -6.54
N THR A 110 -0.28 6.51 -7.24
CA THR A 110 -1.04 6.85 -8.47
C THR A 110 -2.29 7.70 -8.23
N THR A 111 -2.44 8.30 -7.04
CA THR A 111 -3.39 9.39 -6.77
C THR A 111 -4.83 9.02 -7.15
N TYR A 112 -5.40 8.08 -6.40
CA TYR A 112 -6.84 8.06 -6.20
C TYR A 112 -7.10 8.50 -4.77
N LYS A 113 -8.04 9.43 -4.57
CA LYS A 113 -8.53 9.85 -3.25
C LYS A 113 -8.98 8.64 -2.40
N ASP A 114 -9.28 7.53 -3.08
CA ASP A 114 -9.80 6.30 -2.53
C ASP A 114 -8.82 5.12 -2.68
N CYS A 115 -7.52 5.39 -2.91
CA CYS A 115 -6.53 4.31 -3.02
C CYS A 115 -6.60 3.48 -1.74
N TYR A 116 -6.23 3.95 -0.55
CA TYR A 116 -6.26 3.12 0.68
C TYR A 116 -7.50 2.22 0.83
N LEU A 117 -8.71 2.66 0.44
CA LEU A 117 -9.91 1.81 0.39
C LEU A 117 -9.77 0.60 -0.53
N ASN A 118 -9.37 0.76 -1.79
CA ASN A 118 -9.21 -0.38 -2.69
C ASN A 118 -8.13 -1.36 -2.18
N PHE A 119 -7.14 -0.90 -1.40
CA PHE A 119 -6.11 -1.77 -0.82
C PHE A 119 -6.73 -2.58 0.30
N LEU A 120 -7.41 -1.92 1.24
CA LEU A 120 -8.11 -2.60 2.33
C LEU A 120 -9.10 -3.64 1.78
N LYS A 121 -9.89 -3.28 0.76
CA LYS A 121 -10.78 -4.21 0.05
C LYS A 121 -10.01 -5.37 -0.59
N SER A 122 -8.88 -5.12 -1.27
CA SER A 122 -8.05 -6.17 -1.86
C SER A 122 -7.38 -7.10 -0.84
N ARG A 123 -7.26 -6.66 0.41
CA ARG A 123 -6.78 -7.45 1.55
C ARG A 123 -7.91 -8.12 2.32
N THR A 124 -9.15 -7.88 1.92
CA THR A 124 -10.33 -8.45 2.56
C THR A 124 -10.72 -9.74 1.84
N GLU A 125 -11.03 -10.76 2.62
CA GLU A 125 -11.45 -12.07 2.15
C GLU A 125 -12.58 -12.62 3.03
N THR A 126 -13.30 -13.62 2.53
CA THR A 126 -14.34 -14.32 3.28
C THR A 126 -13.83 -15.68 3.77
N GLN A 127 -14.23 -16.07 4.97
CA GLN A 127 -13.91 -17.38 5.54
C GLN A 127 -14.67 -18.52 4.83
N ALA A 128 -15.89 -18.24 4.37
CA ALA A 128 -16.73 -19.16 3.60
C ALA A 128 -17.33 -18.43 2.39
N GLU A 129 -17.62 -19.15 1.30
CA GLU A 129 -18.25 -18.55 0.13
C GLU A 129 -19.55 -17.83 0.51
N SER A 130 -19.67 -16.58 0.09
CA SER A 130 -20.84 -15.75 0.34
C SER A 130 -21.06 -14.85 -0.87
N GLU A 131 -22.23 -14.96 -1.50
CA GLU A 131 -22.61 -14.13 -2.64
C GLU A 131 -22.70 -12.64 -2.27
N ASP A 132 -22.98 -12.36 -0.98
CA ASP A 132 -23.08 -11.00 -0.44
C ASP A 132 -21.73 -10.40 -0.03
N PHE A 133 -20.61 -11.14 -0.14
CA PHE A 133 -19.31 -10.68 0.36
C PHE A 133 -18.89 -9.34 -0.25
N VAL A 134 -18.85 -9.24 -1.58
CA VAL A 134 -18.42 -8.03 -2.28
C VAL A 134 -19.29 -6.82 -1.91
N PRO A 135 -20.63 -6.85 -2.03
CA PRO A 135 -21.46 -5.69 -1.70
C PRO A 135 -21.42 -5.31 -0.22
N LEU A 136 -21.28 -6.27 0.72
CA LEU A 136 -21.19 -5.97 2.15
C LEU A 136 -19.85 -5.32 2.52
N VAL A 137 -18.75 -5.82 1.96
CA VAL A 137 -17.41 -5.23 2.16
C VAL A 137 -17.34 -3.83 1.56
N ASP A 138 -17.86 -3.66 0.34
CA ASP A 138 -17.89 -2.35 -0.33
C ASP A 138 -18.68 -1.32 0.49
N ARG A 139 -19.87 -1.69 0.98
CA ARG A 139 -20.70 -0.84 1.83
C ARG A 139 -19.99 -0.48 3.12
N SER A 140 -19.38 -1.47 3.79
CA SER A 140 -18.69 -1.27 5.07
C SER A 140 -17.57 -0.23 4.94
N PHE A 141 -16.69 -0.38 3.94
CA PHE A 141 -15.60 0.56 3.73
C PHE A 141 -16.07 1.94 3.26
N GLN A 142 -17.14 2.03 2.47
CA GLN A 142 -17.75 3.32 2.10
C GLN A 142 -18.33 4.05 3.31
N GLU A 143 -19.01 3.33 4.19
CA GLU A 143 -19.57 3.88 5.43
C GLU A 143 -18.48 4.42 6.34
N LEU A 144 -17.41 3.65 6.56
CA LEU A 144 -16.25 4.10 7.34
C LEU A 144 -15.57 5.33 6.71
N ASP A 145 -15.41 5.35 5.39
CA ASP A 145 -14.73 6.45 4.69
C ASP A 145 -15.53 7.77 4.67
N SER A 146 -16.85 7.65 4.75
CA SER A 146 -17.74 8.81 4.85
C SER A 146 -17.50 9.62 6.13
N ASN A 147 -16.92 8.99 7.16
CA ASN A 147 -16.57 9.63 8.42
C ASN A 147 -15.13 10.19 8.37
N GLU A 148 -15.00 11.52 8.48
CA GLU A 148 -13.71 12.20 8.40
C GLU A 148 -12.73 11.84 9.53
N PHE A 149 -13.23 11.40 10.69
CA PHE A 149 -12.38 10.97 11.81
C PHE A 149 -11.85 9.55 11.64
N ILE A 150 -12.57 8.70 10.90
CA ILE A 150 -12.15 7.32 10.62
C ILE A 150 -11.23 7.26 9.40
N ARG A 151 -11.37 8.18 8.44
CA ARG A 151 -10.54 8.20 7.23
C ARG A 151 -9.02 8.13 7.49
N PRO A 152 -8.42 8.88 8.43
CA PRO A 152 -7.00 8.75 8.76
C PRO A 152 -6.62 7.35 9.25
N ILE A 153 -7.54 6.68 9.95
CA ILE A 153 -7.34 5.31 10.46
C ILE A 153 -7.31 4.33 9.29
N LEU A 154 -8.21 4.45 8.32
CA LEU A 154 -8.18 3.62 7.11
C LEU A 154 -6.88 3.82 6.33
N GLN A 155 -6.43 5.07 6.20
CA GLN A 155 -5.17 5.42 5.54
C GLN A 155 -3.95 4.83 6.27
N ALA A 156 -3.94 4.88 7.61
CA ALA A 156 -2.88 4.31 8.43
C ALA A 156 -2.88 2.77 8.34
N ALA A 157 -4.03 2.13 8.53
CA ALA A 157 -4.17 0.68 8.44
C ALA A 157 -3.70 0.14 7.07
N ALA A 158 -4.02 0.84 5.98
CA ALA A 158 -3.58 0.46 4.64
C ALA A 158 -2.04 0.43 4.49
N ARG A 159 -1.29 1.10 5.36
CA ARG A 159 0.19 1.03 5.37
C ARG A 159 0.72 -0.31 5.88
N SER A 160 -0.11 -1.17 6.47
CA SER A 160 0.30 -2.53 6.87
C SER A 160 0.61 -3.40 5.65
N PRO A 161 1.87 -3.86 5.47
CA PRO A 161 2.30 -4.57 4.27
C PRO A 161 1.66 -5.96 4.12
N HIS A 162 1.37 -6.63 5.23
CA HIS A 162 0.86 -8.01 5.27
C HIS A 162 -0.58 -8.10 5.77
N LEU A 163 -1.28 -6.97 5.85
CA LEU A 163 -2.65 -6.91 6.32
C LEU A 163 -3.53 -7.94 5.61
N ARG A 164 -4.28 -8.69 6.40
CA ARG A 164 -5.33 -9.59 5.93
C ARG A 164 -6.58 -9.40 6.78
N ILE A 165 -7.69 -9.03 6.14
CA ILE A 165 -8.97 -8.81 6.82
C ILE A 165 -9.88 -9.97 6.42
N ARG A 166 -10.38 -10.73 7.39
CA ARG A 166 -11.23 -11.89 7.13
C ARG A 166 -12.58 -11.76 7.78
N PHE A 167 -13.63 -11.85 6.96
CA PHE A 167 -15.02 -11.84 7.40
C PHE A 167 -15.58 -13.26 7.44
N ASP A 168 -16.34 -13.59 8.48
CA ASP A 168 -17.17 -14.80 8.53
C ASP A 168 -18.64 -14.40 8.60
N PHE A 169 -19.34 -14.43 7.46
CA PHE A 169 -20.76 -14.07 7.37
C PHE A 169 -21.73 -15.15 7.86
N GLU A 170 -21.22 -16.31 8.30
CA GLU A 170 -22.04 -17.38 8.87
C GLU A 170 -22.00 -17.40 10.41
N ARG A 171 -21.04 -16.67 11.00
CA ARG A 171 -20.81 -16.65 12.46
C ARG A 171 -20.82 -15.25 13.07
N GLU A 172 -21.21 -15.19 14.33
CA GLU A 172 -21.26 -13.95 15.12
C GLU A 172 -19.91 -13.61 15.75
N ASP A 173 -19.04 -14.61 15.90
CA ASP A 173 -17.74 -14.48 16.54
C ASP A 173 -16.61 -15.06 15.67
N VAL A 174 -15.38 -14.77 16.09
CA VAL A 174 -14.15 -15.14 15.36
C VAL A 174 -13.58 -16.50 15.75
N GLN A 175 -14.21 -17.26 16.65
CA GLN A 175 -13.58 -18.44 17.30
C GLN A 175 -13.06 -19.47 16.29
N CYS A 176 -13.81 -19.70 15.22
CA CYS A 176 -13.42 -20.66 14.18
C CYS A 176 -12.33 -20.16 13.23
N MET A 177 -12.03 -18.86 13.23
CA MET A 177 -10.94 -18.28 12.45
C MET A 177 -9.62 -18.29 13.21
N ILE A 178 -9.65 -18.18 14.54
CA ILE A 178 -8.46 -18.05 15.39
C ILE A 178 -8.18 -19.24 16.32
N GLY A 179 -9.08 -20.22 16.39
CA GLY A 179 -8.92 -21.41 17.23
C GLY A 179 -9.00 -21.16 18.74
N CYS A 180 -9.53 -20.02 19.18
CA CYS A 180 -9.68 -19.67 20.60
C CYS A 180 -11.04 -20.14 21.13
N TYR A 181 -11.02 -20.96 22.18
CA TYR A 181 -12.22 -21.63 22.74
C TYR A 181 -12.98 -20.82 23.81
N SER A 182 -12.49 -19.64 24.24
CA SER A 182 -12.91 -19.07 25.54
C SER A 182 -13.58 -17.71 25.51
N ARG A 183 -13.74 -17.04 24.34
CA ARG A 183 -14.34 -15.69 24.29
C ARG A 183 -15.14 -15.48 22.99
N ASN A 184 -16.39 -15.03 23.12
CA ASN A 184 -17.28 -14.71 21.99
C ASN A 184 -16.94 -13.32 21.44
N TYR A 185 -15.76 -13.17 20.87
CA TYR A 185 -15.31 -11.91 20.28
C TYR A 185 -15.89 -11.73 18.88
N GLN A 186 -16.53 -10.59 18.65
CA GLN A 186 -17.03 -10.21 17.32
C GLN A 186 -15.90 -9.79 16.38
N GLY A 187 -14.79 -9.30 16.92
CA GLY A 187 -13.61 -8.89 16.17
C GLY A 187 -12.33 -9.20 16.94
N ILE A 188 -11.22 -9.37 16.22
CA ILE A 188 -9.88 -9.43 16.81
C ILE A 188 -8.83 -8.97 15.80
N THR A 189 -7.83 -8.24 16.31
CA THR A 189 -6.61 -7.88 15.59
C THR A 189 -5.44 -8.70 16.14
N ASP A 190 -4.83 -9.49 15.27
CA ASP A 190 -3.56 -10.15 15.51
C ASP A 190 -2.42 -9.26 14.97
N HIS A 191 -1.65 -8.70 15.89
CA HIS A 191 -0.55 -7.80 15.55
C HIS A 191 0.65 -8.52 14.90
N GLU A 192 0.87 -9.79 15.24
CA GLU A 192 2.00 -10.59 14.75
C GLU A 192 1.79 -11.02 13.31
N THR A 193 0.59 -11.52 13.00
CA THR A 193 0.26 -11.98 11.64
C THR A 193 -0.32 -10.88 10.74
N GLU A 194 -0.54 -9.68 11.30
CA GLU A 194 -1.29 -8.59 10.67
C GLU A 194 -2.71 -8.99 10.25
N GLY A 195 -3.29 -9.95 10.95
CA GLY A 195 -4.64 -10.44 10.71
C GLY A 195 -5.69 -9.60 11.43
N ILE A 196 -6.77 -9.25 10.74
CA ILE A 196 -8.01 -8.76 11.34
C ILE A 196 -9.09 -9.78 11.02
N PHE A 197 -9.81 -10.25 12.02
CA PHE A 197 -10.87 -11.24 11.85
C PHE A 197 -12.17 -10.69 12.41
N ILE A 198 -13.27 -10.84 11.68
CA ILE A 198 -14.58 -10.27 12.01
C ILE A 198 -15.67 -11.34 11.86
N GLY A 199 -16.39 -11.62 12.95
CA GLY A 199 -17.67 -12.33 12.92
C GLY A 199 -18.74 -11.40 12.38
N ALA A 200 -19.32 -11.75 11.24
CA ALA A 200 -20.08 -10.81 10.41
C ALA A 200 -21.49 -11.29 10.06
N LYS A 201 -21.99 -12.35 10.70
CA LYS A 201 -23.36 -12.85 10.47
C LYS A 201 -24.43 -11.77 10.58
N ALA A 202 -24.27 -10.84 11.52
CA ALA A 202 -25.20 -9.74 11.73
C ALA A 202 -25.28 -8.75 10.55
N ALA A 203 -24.26 -8.72 9.66
CA ALA A 203 -24.22 -7.83 8.49
C ALA A 203 -25.31 -8.10 7.45
N LYS A 204 -25.90 -9.31 7.47
CA LYS A 204 -27.05 -9.69 6.63
C LYS A 204 -28.36 -9.00 7.03
N SER A 205 -28.38 -8.32 8.19
CA SER A 205 -29.53 -7.56 8.68
C SER A 205 -29.24 -6.06 8.69
N ALA A 206 -30.26 -5.23 8.46
CA ALA A 206 -30.08 -3.77 8.42
C ALA A 206 -29.58 -3.19 9.76
N THR A 207 -30.04 -3.73 10.89
CA THR A 207 -29.62 -3.28 12.23
C THR A 207 -28.23 -3.79 12.60
N GLY A 208 -27.89 -5.02 12.22
CA GLY A 208 -26.59 -5.62 12.52
C GLY A 208 -25.45 -5.19 11.61
N ALA A 209 -25.75 -4.59 10.45
CA ALA A 209 -24.73 -4.07 9.54
C ALA A 209 -23.87 -2.98 10.20
N SER A 210 -24.48 -2.02 10.90
CA SER A 210 -23.73 -0.96 11.58
C SER A 210 -22.86 -1.50 12.73
N ASP A 211 -23.29 -2.55 13.42
CA ASP A 211 -22.49 -3.19 14.48
C ASP A 211 -21.23 -3.84 13.91
N VAL A 212 -21.35 -4.52 12.77
CA VAL A 212 -20.22 -5.14 12.07
C VAL A 212 -19.27 -4.06 11.53
N VAL A 213 -19.79 -2.95 11.00
CA VAL A 213 -18.98 -1.79 10.57
C VAL A 213 -18.23 -1.17 11.76
N GLY A 214 -18.90 -1.00 12.91
CA GLY A 214 -18.28 -0.52 14.14
C GLY A 214 -17.17 -1.45 14.64
N THR A 215 -17.38 -2.77 14.54
CA THR A 215 -16.37 -3.79 14.88
C THR A 215 -15.16 -3.71 13.94
N LEU A 216 -15.39 -3.61 12.63
CA LEU A 216 -14.31 -3.41 11.65
C LEU A 216 -13.49 -2.15 11.96
N ALA A 217 -14.16 -1.02 12.25
CA ALA A 217 -13.48 0.21 12.64
C ALA A 217 -12.63 0.02 13.91
N HIS A 218 -13.17 -0.65 14.93
CA HIS A 218 -12.46 -0.92 16.18
C HIS A 218 -11.15 -1.70 15.92
N GLU A 219 -11.20 -2.77 15.13
CA GLU A 219 -10.01 -3.56 14.82
C GLU A 219 -9.00 -2.81 13.93
N LEU A 220 -9.47 -2.03 12.95
CA LEU A 220 -8.61 -1.16 12.14
C LEU A 220 -7.92 -0.08 13.00
N CYS A 221 -8.57 0.40 14.06
CA CYS A 221 -7.95 1.29 15.04
C CYS A 221 -6.80 0.59 15.76
N HIS A 222 -7.03 -0.61 16.31
CA HIS A 222 -5.97 -1.37 16.98
C HIS A 222 -4.77 -1.60 16.07
N ARG A 223 -4.99 -1.96 14.81
CA ARG A 223 -3.90 -2.12 13.84
C ARG A 223 -3.16 -0.81 13.59
N SER A 224 -3.89 0.28 13.38
CA SER A 224 -3.29 1.60 13.12
C SER A 224 -2.48 2.11 14.31
N LEU A 225 -3.00 1.96 15.52
CA LEU A 225 -2.29 2.31 16.76
C LEU A 225 -1.02 1.47 16.91
N TYR A 226 -1.07 0.18 16.62
CA TYR A 226 0.11 -0.68 16.64
C TYR A 226 1.18 -0.23 15.63
N LEU A 227 0.80 0.18 14.42
CA LEU A 227 1.74 0.72 13.44
C LEU A 227 2.46 1.98 13.92
N VAL A 228 1.76 2.83 14.69
CA VAL A 228 2.29 4.13 15.13
C VAL A 228 3.09 4.01 16.44
N TYR A 229 2.59 3.24 17.39
CA TYR A 229 3.11 3.19 18.76
C TYR A 229 3.82 1.88 19.11
N MET A 230 3.67 0.82 18.29
CA MET A 230 4.21 -0.52 18.55
C MET A 230 3.84 -1.10 19.94
N ASN A 231 2.73 -0.65 20.52
CA ASN A 231 2.33 -0.97 21.88
C ASN A 231 0.98 -1.71 21.93
N SER A 232 0.91 -2.90 21.33
CA SER A 232 -0.30 -3.75 21.33
C SER A 232 -1.62 -3.01 21.05
N GLY A 233 -1.60 -2.04 20.13
CA GLY A 233 -2.79 -1.25 19.77
C GLY A 233 -3.25 -0.24 20.82
N ARG A 234 -2.40 0.15 21.78
CA ARG A 234 -2.66 1.21 22.77
C ARG A 234 -2.23 2.59 22.25
N PRO A 235 -2.88 3.69 22.68
CA PRO A 235 -2.64 5.03 22.15
C PRO A 235 -1.47 5.77 22.84
N TYR A 236 -0.37 5.07 23.14
CA TYR A 236 0.83 5.62 23.77
C TYR A 236 2.03 4.70 23.54
N ARG A 237 3.27 5.21 23.59
CA ARG A 237 4.47 4.38 23.38
C ARG A 237 4.69 3.47 24.59
N SER A 238 5.27 2.29 24.35
CA SER A 238 5.66 1.37 25.45
C SER A 238 6.52 2.04 26.50
N ASP A 239 7.31 3.02 26.07
CA ASP A 239 8.31 3.71 26.89
C ASP A 239 7.71 4.92 27.64
N ASP A 240 6.42 5.23 27.42
CA ASP A 240 5.69 6.29 28.15
C ASP A 240 5.14 5.78 29.51
N ASP A 241 5.31 4.48 29.82
CA ASP A 241 4.90 3.83 31.08
C ASP A 241 6.04 3.78 32.16
N GLU A 242 7.18 4.46 31.95
CA GLU A 242 8.28 4.62 32.94
C GLU A 242 8.36 6.01 33.60
#